data_AF-A0A7W9CIT6-F1
#
_entry.id   AF-A0A7W9CIT6-F1
#
_cell.length_a   1.000
_cell.length_b   1.000
_cell.length_c   1.000
_cell.angle_alpha   90.00
_cell.angle_beta   90.00
_cell.angle_gamma   90.00
#
_symmetry.space_group_name_H-M   'P 1'
#
loop_
_entity.id
_entity.type
_entity.pdbx_description
1 polymer ?
#
loop_
_entity_poly.entity_id
_entity_poly.type
_entity_poly.pdbx_seq_one_letter_code
_entity_poly.pdbx_strand_id
1 'polypeptide(L)'
;MSHPSEKKNKHLFGPLRVVKAAATLSKARDIPFKWHREPIIEAGRKVCLFVSYAPSSSVPAHAIQLARAWEAQGYDVVLLVNADDVCTLGLSTIPDSFAGVMVRENRGYDFGAWATALTTISGLADASHVVIGNDSVYGPLDRFAEFVGRLEQCDADIVGATSSYDVTFHLQSYVLLFKAKALKSAAFWRFWGSVWAGDRRHAIHFYELRFTKLMIQTGLTCAALFPSEPGSPSLNPTHSQWYKLIEQGFPFLKADGVRSGLLAAGPQSWSEVYQENGGDIDVVLRHVKSRA
;
A
#
# COMPACT_ATOMS: atom_id res chain seq x y z
N MET A 1 47.08 15.65 25.10
CA MET A 1 47.50 14.32 24.59
C MET A 1 46.95 13.33 25.59
N SER A 2 46.00 12.44 25.32
CA SER A 2 45.78 11.58 24.15
C SER A 2 44.32 11.10 24.10
N HIS A 3 43.88 10.73 22.89
CA HIS A 3 42.52 10.40 22.45
C HIS A 3 41.80 9.23 23.16
N PRO A 4 40.45 9.22 23.13
CA PRO A 4 39.66 8.04 23.45
C PRO A 4 39.54 7.08 22.26
N SER A 5 39.55 5.78 22.56
CA SER A 5 39.58 4.64 21.65
C SER A 5 38.30 4.43 20.83
N GLU A 6 38.47 4.26 19.51
CA GLU A 6 37.50 3.64 18.60
C GLU A 6 37.15 2.21 19.05
N LYS A 7 35.86 1.94 19.28
CA LYS A 7 35.34 0.56 19.25
C LYS A 7 34.61 0.31 17.94
N LYS A 8 35.21 -0.58 17.15
CA LYS A 8 34.79 -1.06 15.85
C LYS A 8 33.46 -1.83 15.92
N ASN A 9 32.54 -1.43 15.05
CA ASN A 9 31.38 -2.20 14.62
C ASN A 9 31.87 -3.42 13.82
N LYS A 10 31.75 -4.63 14.39
CA LYS A 10 31.84 -5.88 13.62
C LYS A 10 30.79 -6.85 14.14
N HIS A 11 30.03 -7.40 13.18
CA HIS A 11 29.20 -8.61 13.20
C HIS A 11 27.73 -8.35 12.82
N LEU A 12 27.48 -8.16 11.53
CA LEU A 12 26.14 -8.27 10.93
C LEU A 12 26.10 -9.19 9.68
N PHE A 13 27.03 -10.14 9.57
CA PHE A 13 27.03 -11.10 8.46
C PHE A 13 27.42 -12.49 8.98
N GLY A 14 26.40 -13.32 9.21
CA GLY A 14 26.55 -14.77 9.22
C GLY A 14 26.54 -15.33 7.78
N PRO A 15 27.13 -16.50 7.53
CA PRO A 15 27.34 -17.00 6.17
C PRO A 15 26.01 -17.31 5.46
N LEU A 16 25.98 -16.97 4.17
CA LEU A 16 24.90 -17.27 3.23
C LEU A 16 24.54 -18.76 3.26
N ARG A 17 23.37 -19.08 3.81
CA ARG A 17 22.68 -20.33 3.45
C ARG A 17 22.19 -20.18 2.01
N VAL A 18 22.72 -21.02 1.13
CA VAL A 18 22.25 -21.18 -0.26
C VAL A 18 20.76 -21.55 -0.20
N VAL A 19 19.89 -20.61 -0.56
CA VAL A 19 18.47 -20.84 -0.76
C VAL A 19 18.25 -21.31 -2.20
N LYS A 20 17.43 -22.35 -2.33
CA LYS A 20 16.97 -23.03 -3.55
C LYS A 20 16.76 -22.09 -4.75
N ALA A 21 17.21 -22.58 -5.92
CA ALA A 21 16.91 -22.17 -7.31
C ALA A 21 16.41 -20.73 -7.53
N ALA A 22 17.22 -19.92 -8.21
CA ALA A 22 16.81 -18.60 -8.71
C ALA A 22 15.52 -18.72 -9.52
N ALA A 23 14.38 -18.35 -8.93
CA ALA A 23 13.15 -18.19 -9.67
C ALA A 23 13.41 -17.16 -10.77
N THR A 24 13.27 -17.55 -12.03
CA THR A 24 13.38 -16.63 -13.15
C THR A 24 12.33 -15.53 -12.95
N LEU A 25 12.78 -14.28 -12.85
CA LEU A 25 11.88 -13.14 -12.69
C LEU A 25 10.94 -13.07 -13.91
N SER A 26 9.64 -13.04 -13.67
CA SER A 26 8.61 -12.83 -14.69
C SER A 26 8.10 -11.39 -14.62
N LYS A 27 7.60 -10.82 -15.72
CA LYS A 27 6.91 -9.52 -15.62
C LYS A 27 5.67 -9.68 -14.76
N ALA A 28 5.32 -8.62 -14.03
CA ALA A 28 4.17 -8.64 -13.14
C ALA A 28 2.88 -9.05 -13.87
N ARG A 29 2.67 -8.49 -15.08
CA ARG A 29 1.52 -8.76 -15.96
C ARG A 29 1.47 -10.19 -16.51
N ASP A 30 2.58 -10.91 -16.48
CA ASP A 30 2.68 -12.29 -16.99
C ASP A 30 2.44 -13.32 -15.86
N ILE A 31 2.30 -12.87 -14.61
CA ILE A 31 1.93 -13.76 -13.50
C ILE A 31 0.47 -14.17 -13.66
N PRO A 32 0.13 -15.46 -13.53
CA PRO A 32 -1.25 -15.92 -13.67
C PRO A 32 -2.24 -15.11 -12.82
N PHE A 33 -3.25 -14.58 -13.50
CA PHE A 33 -4.38 -13.87 -12.89
C PHE A 33 -5.66 -14.19 -13.64
N LYS A 34 -6.79 -13.95 -12.99
CA LYS A 34 -8.14 -14.11 -13.55
C LYS A 34 -8.99 -12.90 -13.16
N TRP A 35 -9.64 -12.30 -14.15
CA TRP A 35 -10.77 -11.42 -13.91
C TRP A 35 -11.99 -12.26 -13.57
N HIS A 36 -12.50 -12.11 -12.36
CA HIS A 36 -13.82 -12.62 -11.99
C HIS A 36 -14.92 -11.63 -12.37
N ARG A 37 -14.57 -10.34 -12.30
CA ARG A 37 -15.34 -9.23 -12.84
C ARG A 37 -14.36 -8.23 -13.42
N GLU A 38 -14.34 -8.08 -14.74
CA GLU A 38 -13.46 -7.14 -15.41
C GLU A 38 -14.08 -5.74 -15.37
N PRO A 39 -13.34 -4.71 -14.94
CA PRO A 39 -13.87 -3.36 -14.84
C PRO A 39 -13.92 -2.67 -16.21
N ILE A 40 -14.95 -1.84 -16.41
CA ILE A 40 -15.01 -0.88 -17.51
C ILE A 40 -14.82 0.50 -16.88
N ILE A 41 -13.69 1.14 -17.17
CA ILE A 41 -13.36 2.46 -16.62
C ILE A 41 -13.60 3.54 -17.66
N GLU A 42 -14.61 4.38 -17.41
CA GLU A 42 -14.89 5.55 -18.23
C GLU A 42 -13.94 6.71 -17.92
N ALA A 43 -13.77 7.61 -18.88
CA ALA A 43 -12.97 8.82 -18.71
C ALA A 43 -13.52 9.69 -17.56
N GLY A 44 -12.62 10.31 -16.80
CA GLY A 44 -12.97 11.18 -15.67
C GLY A 44 -13.38 10.47 -14.38
N ARG A 45 -13.55 9.14 -14.39
CA ARG A 45 -13.85 8.37 -13.16
C ARG A 45 -12.71 8.44 -12.15
N LYS A 46 -13.04 8.29 -10.87
CA LYS A 46 -12.08 8.06 -9.79
C LYS A 46 -11.97 6.55 -9.59
N VAL A 47 -10.77 5.99 -9.58
CA VAL A 47 -10.56 4.53 -9.50
C VAL A 47 -9.68 4.18 -8.32
N CYS A 48 -10.04 3.17 -7.54
CA CYS A 48 -9.20 2.63 -6.47
C CYS A 48 -8.78 1.20 -6.83
N LEU A 49 -7.50 1.00 -7.08
CA LEU A 49 -6.87 -0.31 -7.26
C LEU A 49 -6.42 -0.82 -5.90
N PHE A 50 -7.30 -1.57 -5.23
CA PHE A 50 -7.11 -1.98 -3.84
C PHE A 50 -6.57 -3.41 -3.75
N VAL A 51 -5.38 -3.59 -3.20
CA VAL A 51 -4.77 -4.91 -3.02
C VAL A 51 -5.13 -5.50 -1.66
N SER A 52 -5.49 -6.78 -1.65
CA SER A 52 -5.55 -7.57 -0.43
C SER A 52 -4.86 -8.91 -0.59
N TYR A 53 -4.21 -9.38 0.48
CA TYR A 53 -3.61 -10.70 0.52
C TYR A 53 -4.50 -11.69 1.28
N ALA A 54 -5.00 -12.70 0.55
CA ALA A 54 -5.78 -13.81 1.07
C ALA A 54 -4.90 -15.08 1.19
N PRO A 55 -4.29 -15.35 2.37
CA PRO A 55 -3.56 -16.60 2.61
C PRO A 55 -4.51 -17.80 2.78
N SER A 56 -5.79 -17.53 3.01
CA SER A 56 -6.84 -18.52 3.23
C SER A 56 -7.90 -18.41 2.13
N SER A 57 -8.94 -19.24 2.21
CA SER A 57 -10.04 -19.29 1.26
C SER A 57 -10.97 -18.06 1.26
N SER A 58 -10.61 -16.95 1.91
CA SER A 58 -11.42 -15.74 1.96
C SER A 58 -10.59 -14.47 2.05
N VAL A 59 -11.06 -13.38 1.41
CA VAL A 59 -10.48 -12.05 1.59
C VAL A 59 -10.70 -11.56 3.03
N PRO A 60 -9.66 -11.02 3.71
CA PRO A 60 -9.81 -10.45 5.05
C PRO A 60 -10.90 -9.37 5.13
N ALA A 61 -11.73 -9.45 6.18
CA ALA A 61 -12.86 -8.53 6.34
C ALA A 61 -12.42 -7.05 6.45
N HIS A 62 -11.27 -6.76 7.08
CA HIS A 62 -10.75 -5.40 7.21
C HIS A 62 -10.38 -4.80 5.85
N ALA A 63 -9.90 -5.63 4.92
CA ALA A 63 -9.58 -5.20 3.57
C ALA A 63 -10.85 -4.82 2.79
N ILE A 64 -11.92 -5.64 2.90
CA ILE A 64 -13.22 -5.34 2.29
C ILE A 64 -13.83 -4.06 2.88
N GLN A 65 -13.74 -3.88 4.21
CA GLN A 65 -14.23 -2.67 4.89
C GLN A 65 -13.50 -1.41 4.40
N LEU A 66 -12.17 -1.47 4.28
CA LEU A 66 -11.40 -0.33 3.79
C LEU A 66 -11.63 -0.05 2.30
N ALA A 67 -11.76 -1.09 1.47
CA ALA A 67 -12.12 -0.94 0.07
C ALA A 67 -13.53 -0.32 -0.09
N ARG A 68 -14.52 -0.73 0.71
CA ARG A 68 -15.84 -0.10 0.78
C ARG A 68 -15.79 1.38 1.18
N ALA A 69 -14.84 1.76 2.03
CA ALA A 69 -14.66 3.16 2.40
C ALA A 69 -14.28 4.02 1.18
N TRP A 70 -13.41 3.53 0.30
CA TRP A 70 -13.07 4.21 -0.95
C TRP A 70 -14.28 4.33 -1.89
N GLU A 71 -15.07 3.26 -2.03
CA GLU A 71 -16.31 3.26 -2.81
C GLU A 71 -17.29 4.33 -2.28
N ALA A 72 -17.42 4.47 -0.97
CA ALA A 72 -18.25 5.50 -0.33
C ALA A 72 -17.77 6.94 -0.61
N GLN A 73 -16.50 7.13 -1.02
CA GLN A 73 -15.98 8.43 -1.48
C GLN A 73 -16.10 8.63 -3.01
N GLY A 74 -16.84 7.75 -3.69
CA GLY A 74 -17.12 7.85 -5.12
C GLY A 74 -16.07 7.22 -6.04
N TYR A 75 -15.18 6.38 -5.50
CA TYR A 75 -14.20 5.62 -6.29
C TYR A 75 -14.81 4.34 -6.85
N ASP A 76 -14.56 4.04 -8.13
CA ASP A 76 -14.70 2.71 -8.68
C ASP A 76 -13.62 1.80 -8.10
N VAL A 77 -14.03 0.91 -7.20
CA VAL A 77 -13.10 -0.01 -6.55
C VAL A 77 -12.88 -1.22 -7.44
N VAL A 78 -11.62 -1.46 -7.78
CA VAL A 78 -11.15 -2.70 -8.39
C VAL A 78 -10.32 -3.44 -7.33
N LEU A 79 -10.89 -4.52 -6.80
CA LEU A 79 -10.24 -5.34 -5.78
C LEU A 79 -9.25 -6.32 -6.45
N LEU A 80 -8.00 -6.26 -6.03
CA LEU A 80 -6.91 -7.09 -6.51
C LEU A 80 -6.50 -8.07 -5.40
N VAL A 81 -6.93 -9.32 -5.51
CA VAL A 81 -6.66 -10.35 -4.49
C VAL A 81 -5.44 -11.16 -4.88
N ASN A 82 -4.36 -10.99 -4.13
CA ASN A 82 -3.25 -11.93 -4.15
C ASN A 82 -3.64 -13.13 -3.27
N ALA A 83 -3.64 -14.33 -3.85
CA ALA A 83 -3.98 -15.57 -3.17
C ALA A 83 -2.82 -16.57 -3.27
N ASP A 84 -2.65 -17.38 -2.22
CA ASP A 84 -1.71 -18.51 -2.27
C ASP A 84 -2.29 -19.68 -3.08
N ASP A 85 -3.61 -19.84 -3.05
CA ASP A 85 -4.35 -20.76 -3.91
C ASP A 85 -5.55 -20.05 -4.54
N VAL A 86 -5.42 -19.74 -5.83
CA VAL A 86 -6.45 -19.06 -6.63
C VAL A 86 -7.71 -19.93 -6.81
N CYS A 87 -7.59 -21.26 -6.74
CA CYS A 87 -8.70 -22.17 -6.99
C CYS A 87 -9.65 -22.31 -5.80
N THR A 88 -9.16 -22.09 -4.59
CA THR A 88 -9.93 -22.27 -3.34
C THR A 88 -10.42 -20.96 -2.73
N LEU A 89 -10.08 -19.82 -3.34
CA LEU A 89 -10.53 -18.51 -2.87
C LEU A 89 -12.04 -18.33 -3.08
N GLY A 90 -12.77 -18.22 -1.98
CA GLY A 90 -14.16 -17.80 -1.94
C GLY A 90 -14.31 -16.30 -2.16
N LEU A 91 -15.22 -15.94 -3.06
CA LEU A 91 -15.50 -14.55 -3.45
C LEU A 91 -16.87 -14.06 -2.98
N SER A 92 -17.64 -14.88 -2.27
CA SER A 92 -19.00 -14.56 -1.83
C SER A 92 -19.08 -13.38 -0.84
N THR A 93 -17.98 -13.07 -0.16
CA THR A 93 -17.88 -11.91 0.73
C THR A 93 -17.52 -10.61 0.00
N ILE A 94 -17.18 -10.69 -1.29
CA ILE A 94 -16.80 -9.53 -2.08
C ILE A 94 -18.07 -8.83 -2.59
N PRO A 95 -18.22 -7.54 -2.30
CA PRO A 95 -19.30 -6.70 -2.84
C PRO A 95 -19.49 -6.80 -4.35
N ASP A 96 -20.75 -6.92 -4.80
CA ASP A 96 -21.08 -6.79 -6.23
C ASP A 96 -20.94 -5.37 -6.78
N SER A 97 -20.96 -4.37 -5.90
CA SER A 97 -20.78 -2.97 -6.28
C SER A 97 -19.34 -2.63 -6.66
N PHE A 98 -18.35 -3.46 -6.28
CA PHE A 98 -16.97 -3.26 -6.74
C PHE A 98 -16.89 -3.41 -8.25
N ALA A 99 -16.41 -2.35 -8.91
CA ALA A 99 -16.28 -2.24 -10.35
C ALA A 99 -15.49 -3.40 -10.99
N GLY A 100 -14.51 -3.97 -10.26
CA GLY A 100 -13.79 -5.15 -10.72
C GLY A 100 -13.21 -6.00 -9.60
N VAL A 101 -12.94 -7.26 -9.93
CA VAL A 101 -12.30 -8.25 -9.05
C VAL A 101 -11.30 -9.06 -9.85
N MET A 102 -10.02 -8.90 -9.53
CA MET A 102 -8.91 -9.69 -10.06
C MET A 102 -8.40 -10.63 -8.98
N VAL A 103 -8.23 -11.91 -9.30
CA VAL A 103 -7.55 -12.88 -8.43
C VAL A 103 -6.25 -13.33 -9.09
N ARG A 104 -5.18 -13.41 -8.31
CA ARG A 104 -3.82 -13.53 -8.81
C ARG A 104 -2.95 -14.37 -7.88
N GLU A 105 -1.97 -15.08 -8.44
CA GLU A 105 -0.92 -15.72 -7.64
C GLU A 105 -0.13 -14.67 -6.84
N ASN A 106 0.17 -14.98 -5.58
CA ASN A 106 0.93 -14.09 -4.69
C ASN A 106 2.45 -13.99 -5.03
N ARG A 107 2.79 -13.54 -6.24
CA ARG A 107 4.17 -13.33 -6.73
C ARG A 107 4.40 -11.87 -7.11
N GLY A 108 5.45 -11.22 -6.61
CA GLY A 108 5.65 -9.78 -6.80
C GLY A 108 4.80 -8.88 -5.91
N TYR A 109 3.96 -9.46 -5.04
CA TYR A 109 3.18 -8.78 -4.01
C TYR A 109 2.34 -7.62 -4.58
N ASP A 110 2.16 -6.55 -3.81
CA ASP A 110 1.26 -5.44 -4.14
C ASP A 110 1.68 -4.71 -5.41
N PHE A 111 2.99 -4.43 -5.58
CA PHE A 111 3.50 -3.83 -6.81
C PHE A 111 3.23 -4.70 -8.03
N GLY A 112 3.31 -6.03 -7.89
CA GLY A 112 2.94 -6.96 -8.95
C GLY A 112 1.45 -6.88 -9.31
N ALA A 113 0.58 -6.82 -8.29
CA ALA A 113 -0.86 -6.71 -8.50
C ALA A 113 -1.25 -5.36 -9.13
N TRP A 114 -0.76 -4.23 -8.61
CA TRP A 114 -1.00 -2.91 -9.19
C TRP A 114 -0.45 -2.79 -10.61
N ALA A 115 0.76 -3.29 -10.88
CA ALA A 115 1.32 -3.29 -12.23
C ALA A 115 0.47 -4.11 -13.20
N THR A 116 -0.03 -5.26 -12.77
CA THR A 116 -0.95 -6.09 -13.57
C THR A 116 -2.20 -5.28 -13.91
N ALA A 117 -2.87 -4.72 -12.90
CA ALA A 117 -4.10 -3.93 -13.10
C ALA A 117 -3.87 -2.69 -13.99
N LEU A 118 -2.84 -1.90 -13.69
CA LEU A 118 -2.49 -0.71 -14.47
C LEU A 118 -2.23 -1.06 -15.95
N THR A 119 -1.59 -2.18 -16.23
CA THR A 119 -1.24 -2.56 -17.61
C THR A 119 -2.33 -3.33 -18.37
N THR A 120 -3.40 -3.74 -17.69
CA THR A 120 -4.47 -4.57 -18.29
C THR A 120 -5.83 -3.86 -18.34
N ILE A 121 -6.10 -2.94 -17.41
CA ILE A 121 -7.35 -2.16 -17.41
C ILE A 121 -7.22 -0.98 -18.38
N SER A 122 -8.06 -0.95 -19.40
CA SER A 122 -8.19 0.19 -20.31
C SER A 122 -8.87 1.39 -19.64
N GLY A 123 -8.56 2.61 -20.09
CA GLY A 123 -9.23 3.85 -19.64
C GLY A 123 -8.60 4.51 -18.40
N LEU A 124 -7.69 3.84 -17.69
CA LEU A 124 -7.03 4.41 -16.51
C LEU A 124 -6.19 5.67 -16.80
N ALA A 125 -5.68 5.83 -18.02
CA ALA A 125 -4.96 7.03 -18.43
C ALA A 125 -5.85 8.29 -18.50
N ASP A 126 -7.16 8.10 -18.68
CA ASP A 126 -8.16 9.15 -18.80
C ASP A 126 -9.01 9.30 -17.52
N ALA A 127 -8.73 8.52 -16.48
CA ALA A 127 -9.33 8.70 -15.16
C ALA A 127 -8.94 10.06 -14.56
N SER A 128 -9.83 10.65 -13.75
CA SER A 128 -9.50 11.88 -13.02
C SER A 128 -8.48 11.60 -11.92
N HIS A 129 -8.64 10.45 -11.27
CA HIS A 129 -7.84 10.01 -10.15
C HIS A 129 -7.69 8.48 -10.19
N VAL A 130 -6.48 7.99 -9.95
CA VAL A 130 -6.26 6.57 -9.63
C VAL A 130 -5.55 6.48 -8.29
N VAL A 131 -6.18 5.83 -7.33
CA VAL A 131 -5.55 5.45 -6.06
C VAL A 131 -5.04 4.04 -6.18
N ILE A 132 -3.80 3.79 -5.76
CA ILE A 132 -3.40 2.46 -5.31
C ILE A 132 -3.50 2.42 -3.79
N GLY A 133 -4.06 1.34 -3.26
CA GLY A 133 -4.17 1.10 -1.83
C GLY A 133 -3.95 -0.38 -1.51
N ASN A 134 -3.62 -0.68 -0.25
CA ASN A 134 -3.55 -2.07 0.22
C ASN A 134 -4.03 -2.25 1.66
N ASP A 135 -4.12 -3.51 2.07
CA ASP A 135 -4.58 -3.95 3.39
C ASP A 135 -3.48 -4.00 4.48
N SER A 136 -2.33 -3.34 4.24
CA SER A 136 -1.26 -3.19 5.23
C SER A 136 -1.55 -2.14 6.32
N VAL A 137 -2.76 -1.60 6.31
CA VAL A 137 -3.33 -0.69 7.30
C VAL A 137 -4.73 -1.17 7.72
N TYR A 138 -5.10 -0.86 8.95
CA TYR A 138 -6.47 -0.95 9.45
C TYR A 138 -7.13 0.42 9.37
N GLY A 139 -8.40 0.43 8.99
CA GLY A 139 -9.26 1.60 8.84
C GLY A 139 -10.55 1.21 8.11
N PRO A 140 -11.35 2.19 7.68
CA PRO A 140 -11.19 3.62 7.92
C PRO A 140 -11.46 4.00 9.39
N LEU A 141 -10.84 5.09 9.83
CA LEU A 141 -11.29 5.87 11.00
C LEU A 141 -12.18 7.04 10.57
N ASP A 142 -12.83 7.73 11.51
CA ASP A 142 -13.84 8.77 11.26
C ASP A 142 -13.41 9.87 10.27
N ARG A 143 -12.13 10.24 10.28
CA ARG A 143 -11.59 11.31 9.41
C ARG A 143 -11.20 10.83 8.01
N PHE A 144 -11.62 9.64 7.58
CA PHE A 144 -11.29 9.10 6.25
C PHE A 144 -11.81 9.96 5.10
N ALA A 145 -13.05 10.47 5.17
CA ALA A 145 -13.60 11.34 4.14
C ALA A 145 -12.80 12.66 4.00
N GLU A 146 -12.43 13.26 5.13
CA GLU A 146 -11.57 14.45 5.17
C GLU A 146 -10.17 14.14 4.59
N PHE A 147 -9.58 13.01 4.95
CA PHE A 147 -8.31 12.54 4.40
C PHE A 147 -8.36 12.39 2.87
N VAL A 148 -9.42 11.79 2.33
CA VAL A 148 -9.60 11.67 0.87
C VAL A 148 -9.75 13.04 0.22
N GLY A 149 -10.52 13.95 0.82
CA GLY A 149 -10.63 15.34 0.34
C GLY A 149 -9.27 16.04 0.30
N ARG A 150 -8.42 15.86 1.31
CA ARG A 150 -7.05 16.42 1.36
C ARG A 150 -6.14 15.83 0.28
N LEU A 151 -6.25 14.53 -0.02
CA LEU A 151 -5.51 13.90 -1.11
C LEU A 151 -5.87 14.56 -2.45
N GLU A 152 -7.18 14.69 -2.71
CA GLU A 152 -7.71 15.26 -3.95
C GLU A 152 -7.40 16.75 -4.12
N GLN A 153 -7.32 17.51 -3.03
CA GLN A 153 -7.02 18.95 -3.04
C GLN A 153 -5.52 19.28 -3.09
N CYS A 154 -4.62 18.35 -2.73
CA CYS A 154 -3.18 18.61 -2.74
C CYS A 154 -2.66 18.90 -4.16
N ASP A 155 -1.91 19.97 -4.38
CA ASP A 155 -1.47 20.37 -5.74
C ASP A 155 -0.47 19.41 -6.43
N ALA A 156 0.05 18.41 -5.72
CA ALA A 156 1.02 17.47 -6.27
C ALA A 156 0.39 16.48 -7.28
N ASP A 157 1.16 16.10 -8.31
CA ASP A 157 0.74 15.13 -9.33
C ASP A 157 0.57 13.71 -8.75
N ILE A 158 1.35 13.40 -7.71
CA ILE A 158 1.31 12.15 -6.94
C ILE A 158 1.28 12.49 -5.45
N VAL A 159 0.30 11.96 -4.73
CA VAL A 159 0.13 12.23 -3.29
C VAL A 159 0.12 10.92 -2.50
N GLY A 160 1.03 10.78 -1.55
CA GLY A 160 1.05 9.67 -0.60
C GLY A 160 0.39 10.04 0.72
N ALA A 161 -0.08 9.04 1.47
CA ALA A 161 -0.52 9.29 2.84
C ALA A 161 0.66 9.76 3.72
N THR A 162 1.77 9.02 3.70
CA THR A 162 3.00 9.33 4.45
C THR A 162 4.23 9.24 3.54
N SER A 163 5.32 9.86 3.98
CA SER A 163 6.66 9.69 3.40
C SER A 163 7.63 9.07 4.40
N SER A 164 8.76 8.58 3.92
CA SER A 164 9.86 8.07 4.74
C SER A 164 11.22 8.51 4.17
N TYR A 165 12.19 8.69 5.07
CA TYR A 165 13.60 8.99 4.78
C TYR A 165 14.57 7.85 5.18
N ASP A 166 14.06 6.70 5.62
CA ASP A 166 14.86 5.61 6.22
C ASP A 166 16.06 5.16 5.35
N VAL A 167 15.86 5.09 4.03
CA VAL A 167 16.94 4.82 3.06
C VAL A 167 17.12 5.98 2.08
N THR A 168 16.00 6.46 1.55
CA THR A 168 15.92 7.63 0.68
C THR A 168 14.51 8.20 0.81
N PHE A 169 14.32 9.46 0.42
CA PHE A 169 12.98 10.03 0.37
C PHE A 169 12.08 9.21 -0.57
N HIS A 170 10.98 8.68 -0.05
CA HIS A 170 9.94 8.02 -0.82
C HIS A 170 8.57 8.17 -0.15
N LEU A 171 7.52 8.09 -0.96
CA LEU A 171 6.15 7.96 -0.47
C LEU A 171 5.87 6.49 -0.13
N GLN A 172 5.19 6.23 0.97
CA GLN A 172 4.81 4.86 1.34
C GLN A 172 3.62 4.39 0.49
N SER A 173 3.69 3.15 0.02
CA SER A 173 2.85 2.63 -1.09
C SER A 173 1.45 2.17 -0.70
N TYR A 174 1.10 2.17 0.60
CA TYR A 174 -0.22 1.67 1.06
C TYR A 174 -1.39 2.59 0.73
N VAL A 175 -1.12 3.87 0.41
CA VAL A 175 -2.03 4.79 -0.28
C VAL A 175 -1.20 5.76 -1.11
N LEU A 176 -1.29 5.68 -2.44
CA LEU A 176 -0.82 6.71 -3.37
C LEU A 176 -1.96 7.12 -4.31
N LEU A 177 -2.24 8.41 -4.40
CA LEU A 177 -3.12 9.02 -5.38
C LEU A 177 -2.31 9.52 -6.58
N PHE A 178 -2.72 9.13 -7.79
CA PHE A 178 -2.19 9.60 -9.06
C PHE A 178 -3.22 10.51 -9.75
N LYS A 179 -2.82 11.72 -10.10
CA LYS A 179 -3.67 12.70 -10.80
C LYS A 179 -3.41 12.69 -12.30
N ALA A 180 -4.26 13.41 -13.04
CA ALA A 180 -4.25 13.46 -14.50
C ALA A 180 -2.85 13.63 -15.14
N LYS A 181 -1.98 14.49 -14.59
CA LYS A 181 -0.62 14.68 -15.13
C LYS A 181 0.28 13.46 -14.94
N ALA A 182 0.20 12.77 -13.80
CA ALA A 182 0.89 11.50 -13.59
C ALA A 182 0.33 10.41 -14.52
N LEU A 183 -1.01 10.33 -14.65
CA LEU A 183 -1.70 9.37 -15.51
C LEU A 183 -1.46 9.58 -17.01
N LYS A 184 -1.08 10.79 -17.43
CA LYS A 184 -0.66 11.09 -18.81
C LYS A 184 0.85 10.95 -19.03
N SER A 185 1.62 10.67 -17.99
CA SER A 185 3.08 10.57 -18.09
C SER A 185 3.52 9.24 -18.70
N ALA A 186 4.29 9.30 -19.79
CA ALA A 186 4.93 8.12 -20.37
C ALA A 186 5.90 7.45 -19.37
N ALA A 187 6.53 8.23 -18.49
CA ALA A 187 7.43 7.69 -17.47
C ALA A 187 6.70 6.85 -16.42
N PHE A 188 5.49 7.28 -16.03
CA PHE A 188 4.62 6.54 -15.11
C PHE A 188 4.25 5.18 -15.70
N TRP A 189 3.71 5.16 -16.93
CA TRP A 189 3.31 3.91 -17.60
C TRP A 189 4.50 2.99 -17.89
N ARG A 190 5.65 3.55 -18.26
CA ARG A 190 6.89 2.78 -18.46
C ARG A 190 7.35 2.13 -17.16
N PHE A 191 7.28 2.83 -16.03
CA PHE A 191 7.61 2.25 -14.72
C PHE A 191 6.71 1.05 -14.42
N TRP A 192 5.38 1.22 -14.45
CA TRP A 192 4.44 0.15 -14.12
C TRP A 192 4.51 -1.03 -15.11
N GLY A 193 4.73 -0.77 -16.41
CA GLY A 193 5.00 -1.80 -17.40
C GLY A 193 6.35 -2.52 -17.23
N SER A 194 7.25 -1.98 -16.41
CA SER A 194 8.57 -2.56 -16.15
C SER A 194 8.65 -3.42 -14.89
N VAL A 195 7.59 -3.47 -14.07
CA VAL A 195 7.57 -4.22 -12.80
C VAL A 195 7.72 -5.71 -13.06
N TRP A 196 8.59 -6.33 -12.27
CA TRP A 196 8.89 -7.76 -12.26
C TRP A 196 8.39 -8.37 -10.95
N ALA A 197 7.91 -9.59 -11.03
CA ALA A 197 7.41 -10.35 -9.89
C ALA A 197 8.56 -11.01 -9.11
N GLY A 198 9.27 -10.18 -8.33
CA GLY A 198 10.31 -10.62 -7.40
C GLY A 198 9.78 -10.93 -5.99
N ASP A 199 10.70 -11.19 -5.07
CA ASP A 199 10.39 -11.35 -3.65
C ASP A 199 10.07 -10.00 -2.97
N ARG A 200 9.74 -10.03 -1.67
CA ARG A 200 9.38 -8.82 -0.91
C ARG A 200 10.52 -7.80 -0.89
N ARG A 201 11.77 -8.26 -0.79
CA ARG A 201 12.96 -7.40 -0.79
C ARG A 201 13.15 -6.73 -2.13
N HIS A 202 12.95 -7.47 -3.22
CA HIS A 202 12.96 -6.95 -4.57
C HIS A 202 11.91 -5.86 -4.76
N ALA A 203 10.67 -6.10 -4.31
CA ALA A 203 9.59 -5.11 -4.40
C ALA A 203 9.92 -3.81 -3.67
N ILE A 204 10.42 -3.90 -2.43
CA ILE A 204 10.82 -2.72 -1.65
C ILE A 204 11.97 -1.97 -2.33
N HIS A 205 13.06 -2.69 -2.67
CA HIS A 205 14.30 -2.05 -3.10
C HIS A 205 14.24 -1.48 -4.53
N PHE A 206 13.51 -2.13 -5.44
CA PHE A 206 13.43 -1.71 -6.83
C PHE A 206 12.20 -0.87 -7.14
N TYR A 207 11.15 -0.95 -6.34
CA TYR A 207 9.91 -0.21 -6.60
C TYR A 207 9.63 0.84 -5.55
N GLU A 208 9.35 0.46 -4.30
CA GLU A 208 8.95 1.43 -3.26
C GLU A 208 10.01 2.54 -3.05
N LEU A 209 11.28 2.16 -2.88
CA LEU A 209 12.36 3.13 -2.65
C LEU A 209 12.74 3.96 -3.88
N ARG A 210 12.30 3.57 -5.09
CA ARG A 210 12.74 4.20 -6.36
C ARG A 210 11.63 4.95 -7.07
N PHE A 211 10.37 4.56 -6.88
CA PHE A 211 9.23 5.10 -7.61
C PHE A 211 9.14 6.62 -7.47
N THR A 212 9.04 7.13 -6.24
CA THR A 212 8.92 8.57 -5.99
C THR A 212 10.07 9.36 -6.60
N LYS A 213 11.31 8.90 -6.41
CA LYS A 213 12.50 9.55 -6.97
C LYS A 213 12.46 9.59 -8.50
N LEU A 214 12.08 8.49 -9.15
CA LEU A 214 11.95 8.43 -10.60
C LEU A 214 10.88 9.39 -11.11
N MET A 215 9.71 9.43 -10.46
CA MET A 215 8.62 10.32 -10.86
C MET A 215 9.05 11.79 -10.77
N ILE A 216 9.73 12.19 -9.69
CA ILE A 216 10.31 13.53 -9.53
C ILE A 216 11.32 13.84 -10.64
N GLN A 217 12.24 12.91 -10.92
CA GLN A 217 13.25 13.08 -11.98
C GLN A 217 12.64 13.21 -13.38
N THR A 218 11.38 12.78 -13.56
CA THR A 218 10.64 12.87 -14.83
C THR A 218 9.70 14.08 -14.89
N GLY A 219 9.78 15.01 -13.92
CA GLY A 219 9.04 16.26 -13.92
C GLY A 219 7.66 16.22 -13.25
N LEU A 220 7.36 15.15 -12.51
CA LEU A 220 6.13 15.05 -11.69
C LEU A 220 6.39 15.59 -10.28
N THR A 221 5.42 16.30 -9.71
CA THR A 221 5.47 16.72 -8.30
C THR A 221 4.95 15.60 -7.40
N CYS A 222 5.59 15.40 -6.25
CA CYS A 222 5.23 14.37 -5.27
C CYS A 222 5.13 14.99 -3.87
N ALA A 223 4.07 14.67 -3.12
CA ALA A 223 3.88 15.15 -1.75
C ALA A 223 3.30 14.04 -0.85
N ALA A 224 3.50 14.18 0.46
CA ALA A 224 2.82 13.36 1.46
C ALA A 224 1.91 14.26 2.31
N LEU A 225 0.72 13.76 2.69
CA LEU A 225 -0.18 14.49 3.59
C LEU A 225 0.33 14.53 5.04
N PHE A 226 1.04 13.48 5.44
CA PHE A 226 1.69 13.34 6.74
C PHE A 226 3.18 13.06 6.49
N PRO A 227 3.97 14.10 6.13
CA PRO A 227 5.37 13.91 5.78
C PRO A 227 6.20 13.51 7.00
N SER A 228 7.19 12.63 6.79
CA SER A 228 8.28 12.48 7.75
C SER A 228 9.19 13.70 7.73
N GLU A 229 9.79 14.04 8.86
CA GLU A 229 10.80 15.10 8.93
C GLU A 229 12.17 14.61 8.43
N PRO A 230 12.89 15.39 7.61
CA PRO A 230 14.27 15.09 7.24
C PRO A 230 15.16 14.96 8.49
N GLY A 231 15.95 13.89 8.58
CA GLY A 231 16.86 13.67 9.72
C GLY A 231 16.18 13.17 11.00
N SER A 232 14.86 12.95 10.99
CA SER A 232 14.20 12.15 12.04
C SER A 232 14.87 10.77 12.13
N PRO A 233 15.02 10.18 13.32
CA PRO A 233 15.48 8.79 13.46
C PRO A 233 14.69 7.88 12.51
N SER A 234 15.28 6.76 12.08
CA SER A 234 14.67 5.73 11.21
C SER A 234 13.48 4.99 11.85
N LEU A 235 12.65 5.72 12.59
CA LEU A 235 11.45 5.24 13.22
C LEU A 235 10.29 5.61 12.29
N ASN A 236 9.71 4.59 11.67
CA ASN A 236 8.49 4.73 10.90
C ASN A 236 7.43 5.50 11.74
N PRO A 237 6.96 6.69 11.32
CA PRO A 237 6.05 7.50 12.14
C PRO A 237 4.72 6.80 12.38
N THR A 238 4.32 5.88 11.50
CA THR A 238 3.13 5.04 11.69
C THR A 238 3.29 4.01 12.81
N HIS A 239 4.49 3.86 13.38
CA HIS A 239 4.78 3.03 14.56
C HIS A 239 5.15 3.89 15.76
N SER A 240 6.02 4.89 15.59
CA SER A 240 6.53 5.69 16.71
C SER A 240 5.64 6.86 17.13
N GLN A 241 4.82 7.37 16.21
CA GLN A 241 3.97 8.55 16.41
C GLN A 241 2.53 8.29 15.94
N TRP A 242 2.09 7.03 15.97
CA TRP A 242 0.81 6.60 15.42
C TRP A 242 -0.38 7.37 16.00
N TYR A 243 -0.39 7.66 17.31
CA TYR A 243 -1.48 8.39 17.96
C TYR A 243 -1.55 9.86 17.51
N LYS A 244 -0.39 10.53 17.36
CA LYS A 244 -0.32 11.91 16.85
C LYS A 244 -0.79 12.00 15.40
N LEU A 245 -0.48 10.98 14.60
CA LEU A 245 -0.99 10.91 13.23
C LEU A 245 -2.52 10.86 13.23
N ILE A 246 -3.13 10.03 14.07
CA ILE A 246 -4.60 9.95 14.19
C ILE A 246 -5.19 11.29 14.62
N GLU A 247 -4.61 11.96 15.62
CA GLU A 247 -5.01 13.32 16.05
C GLU A 247 -4.97 14.33 14.89
N GLN A 248 -3.97 14.22 14.01
CA GLN A 248 -3.82 15.05 12.82
C GLN A 248 -4.75 14.65 11.65
N GLY A 249 -5.58 13.63 11.84
CA GLY A 249 -6.55 13.13 10.86
C GLY A 249 -6.03 12.04 9.93
N PHE A 250 -4.95 11.34 10.30
CA PHE A 250 -4.53 10.12 9.60
C PHE A 250 -5.50 8.99 9.93
N PRO A 251 -6.24 8.44 8.94
CA PRO A 251 -7.40 7.60 9.24
C PRO A 251 -7.05 6.12 9.35
N PHE A 252 -5.82 5.79 9.75
CA PHE A 252 -5.30 4.42 9.69
C PHE A 252 -4.42 4.05 10.89
N LEU A 253 -4.38 2.75 11.19
CA LEU A 253 -3.32 2.11 11.98
C LEU A 253 -2.50 1.15 11.12
N LYS A 254 -1.17 1.09 11.32
CA LYS A 254 -0.34 0.15 10.56
C LYS A 254 -0.53 -1.28 11.05
N ALA A 255 -0.86 -2.20 10.14
CA ALA A 255 -1.25 -3.57 10.50
C ALA A 255 -0.10 -4.41 11.08
N ASP A 256 1.13 -4.18 10.64
CA ASP A 256 2.32 -4.81 11.26
C ASP A 256 2.63 -4.23 12.64
N GLY A 257 2.37 -2.93 12.83
CA GLY A 257 2.44 -2.25 14.12
C GLY A 257 1.58 -2.95 15.17
N VAL A 258 0.31 -3.18 14.83
CA VAL A 258 -0.65 -3.86 15.71
C VAL A 258 -0.30 -5.33 15.92
N ARG A 259 -0.02 -6.09 14.85
CA ARG A 259 0.21 -7.55 14.93
C ARG A 259 1.51 -7.92 15.65
N SER A 260 2.57 -7.15 15.43
CA SER A 260 3.90 -7.43 15.97
C SER A 260 4.20 -6.68 17.27
N GLY A 261 3.24 -5.92 17.80
CA GLY A 261 3.45 -5.10 19.00
C GLY A 261 4.52 -4.01 18.83
N LEU A 262 4.66 -3.47 17.60
CA LEU A 262 5.67 -2.46 17.27
C LEU A 262 5.17 -1.02 17.45
N LEU A 263 3.89 -0.82 17.75
CA LEU A 263 3.37 0.51 18.09
C LEU A 263 4.01 0.99 19.40
N ALA A 264 4.62 2.17 19.37
CA ALA A 264 5.12 2.82 20.58
C ALA A 264 3.97 3.08 21.56
N ALA A 265 4.29 3.19 22.85
CA ALA A 265 3.31 3.56 23.86
C ALA A 265 2.66 4.91 23.51
N GLY A 266 1.33 4.92 23.45
CA GLY A 266 0.51 6.13 23.32
C GLY A 266 -0.07 6.56 24.68
N PRO A 267 -0.85 7.65 24.71
CA PRO A 267 -1.58 8.07 25.91
C PRO A 267 -2.61 7.02 26.35
N GLN A 268 -3.12 6.22 25.40
CA GLN A 268 -4.04 5.10 25.58
C GLN A 268 -3.56 3.91 24.74
N SER A 269 -4.19 2.75 24.92
CA SER A 269 -3.94 1.60 24.06
C SER A 269 -4.37 1.88 22.61
N TRP A 270 -3.72 1.24 21.63
CA TRP A 270 -4.13 1.39 20.23
C TRP A 270 -5.58 0.98 20.00
N SER A 271 -6.08 -0.01 20.76
CA SER A 271 -7.45 -0.49 20.69
C SER A 271 -8.46 0.56 21.13
N GLU A 272 -8.19 1.26 22.24
CA GLU A 272 -9.04 2.33 22.73
C GLU A 272 -9.08 3.48 21.72
N VAL A 273 -7.91 3.97 21.28
CA VAL A 273 -7.83 5.06 20.30
C VAL A 273 -8.52 4.67 18.98
N TYR A 274 -8.34 3.43 18.51
CA TYR A 274 -8.97 2.95 17.28
C TYR A 274 -10.51 2.97 17.39
N GLN A 275 -11.05 2.48 18.52
CA GLN A 275 -12.49 2.43 18.76
C GLN A 275 -13.09 3.83 18.98
N GLU A 276 -12.40 4.70 19.71
CA GLU A 276 -12.81 6.10 19.94
C GLU A 276 -12.86 6.92 18.64
N ASN A 277 -12.12 6.52 17.61
CA ASN A 277 -12.10 7.16 16.30
C ASN A 277 -12.92 6.37 15.25
N GLY A 278 -13.92 5.62 15.69
CA GLY A 278 -14.91 4.95 14.82
C GLY A 278 -14.42 3.64 14.17
N GLY A 279 -13.25 3.15 14.55
CA GLY A 279 -12.70 1.92 14.03
C GLY A 279 -13.41 0.66 14.56
N ASP A 280 -13.72 -0.28 13.66
CA ASP A 280 -14.24 -1.60 14.02
C ASP A 280 -13.11 -2.50 14.58
N ILE A 281 -12.98 -2.51 15.90
CA ILE A 281 -11.96 -3.28 16.60
C ILE A 281 -12.14 -4.80 16.43
N ASP A 282 -13.39 -5.29 16.32
CA ASP A 282 -13.67 -6.71 16.20
C ASP A 282 -13.17 -7.28 14.88
N VAL A 283 -13.26 -6.51 13.80
CA VAL A 283 -12.66 -6.84 12.51
C VAL A 283 -11.13 -6.94 12.61
N VAL A 284 -10.50 -6.00 13.30
CA VAL A 284 -9.04 -6.00 13.50
C VAL A 284 -8.59 -7.20 14.32
N LEU A 285 -9.23 -7.46 15.46
CA LEU A 285 -8.88 -8.57 16.35
C LEU A 285 -9.08 -9.93 15.68
N ARG A 286 -10.12 -10.09 14.84
CA ARG A 286 -10.31 -11.31 14.03
C ARG A 286 -9.17 -11.53 13.05
N HIS A 287 -8.71 -10.48 12.36
CA HIS A 287 -7.58 -10.60 11.44
C HIS A 287 -6.25 -10.84 12.17
N VAL A 288 -6.02 -10.22 13.33
CA VAL A 288 -4.83 -10.49 14.15
C VAL A 288 -4.80 -11.96 14.57
N LYS A 289 -5.94 -12.49 15.07
CA LYS A 289 -6.07 -13.90 15.47
C LYS A 289 -5.87 -14.88 14.32
N SER A 290 -6.33 -14.57 13.10
CA SER A 290 -6.15 -15.46 11.95
C SER A 290 -4.73 -15.48 11.39
N ARG A 291 -3.85 -14.59 11.88
CA ARG A 291 -2.44 -14.47 11.48
C ARG A 291 -1.46 -14.88 12.59
N ALA A 292 -1.97 -15.25 13.77
CA ALA A 292 -1.19 -15.74 14.91
C ALA A 292 -0.94 -17.25 14.78
#